data_AF-A0A357ZBV3-F1
#
_entry.id   AF-A0A357ZBV3-F1
#
_cell.length_a   1.000
_cell.length_b   1.000
_cell.length_c   1.000
_cell.angle_alpha   90.00
_cell.angle_beta   90.00
_cell.angle_gamma   90.00
#
_symmetry.space_group_name_H-M   'P 1'
#
loop_
_entity.id
_entity.type
_entity.pdbx_description
1 polymer ?
#
loop_
_entity_poly.entity_id
_entity_poly.type
_entity_poly.pdbx_seq_one_letter_code
_entity_poly.pdbx_strand_id
1 'polypeptide(L)'
;MNSNAEQEYLKLKEQNEKHKERSKKNYYKNHEAELQKRAKLRQDEDYKLMMAKYRASEAGKKSARITCWKQGGVISDDYDALYNKWKTTTHCEACDVELIEGNKGENKKTLDHDHKTGAFRNIVCNSCNVKRGNDDRGVVRQTKAQYNENRKWKRLEQNFRLKWDLKHAFNRLKIN
;
A
#
# COMPACT_ATOMS: atom_id res chain seq x y z
N MET A 1 -39.77 8.81 -46.25
CA MET A 1 -40.54 7.95 -45.32
C MET A 1 -39.56 7.07 -44.56
N ASN A 2 -39.09 7.51 -43.38
CA ASN A 2 -38.47 6.61 -42.37
C ASN A 2 -38.44 7.26 -40.96
N SER A 3 -39.44 8.08 -40.62
CA SER A 3 -39.45 8.85 -39.37
C SER A 3 -39.91 8.05 -38.14
N ASN A 4 -40.64 6.95 -38.33
CA ASN A 4 -41.19 6.20 -37.20
C ASN A 4 -40.14 5.32 -36.51
N ALA A 5 -39.30 4.62 -37.29
CA ALA A 5 -38.21 3.80 -36.75
C ALA A 5 -37.16 4.64 -36.00
N GLU A 6 -36.87 5.84 -36.49
CA GLU A 6 -35.96 6.78 -35.83
C GLU A 6 -36.56 7.30 -34.51
N GLN A 7 -37.86 7.61 -34.47
CA GLN A 7 -38.54 7.99 -33.24
C GLN A 7 -38.62 6.86 -32.22
N GLU A 8 -38.85 5.61 -32.65
CA GLU A 8 -38.82 4.43 -31.78
C GLU A 8 -37.43 4.19 -31.19
N TYR A 9 -36.37 4.32 -32.01
CA TYR A 9 -34.99 4.19 -31.55
C TYR A 9 -34.63 5.25 -30.48
N LEU A 10 -35.02 6.51 -30.70
CA LEU A 10 -34.78 7.58 -29.72
C LEU A 10 -35.51 7.33 -28.40
N LYS A 11 -36.76 6.86 -28.44
CA LYS A 11 -37.53 6.47 -27.24
C LYS A 11 -36.85 5.32 -26.49
N LEU A 12 -36.40 4.28 -27.20
CA LEU A 12 -35.70 3.15 -26.59
C LEU A 12 -34.38 3.59 -25.94
N LYS A 13 -33.62 4.46 -26.61
CA LYS A 13 -32.39 5.04 -26.06
C LYS A 13 -32.65 5.82 -24.77
N GLU A 14 -33.68 6.66 -24.76
CA GLU A 14 -34.08 7.42 -23.58
C GLU A 14 -34.51 6.50 -22.42
N GLN A 15 -35.30 5.45 -22.70
CA GLN A 15 -35.69 4.45 -21.70
C GLN A 15 -34.49 3.70 -21.13
N ASN A 16 -33.53 3.32 -21.97
CA ASN A 16 -32.29 2.66 -21.55
C ASN A 16 -31.43 3.57 -20.67
N GLU A 17 -31.30 4.85 -21.01
CA GLU A 17 -30.58 5.82 -20.17
C GLU A 17 -31.27 6.03 -18.82
N LYS A 18 -32.61 6.17 -18.80
CA LYS A 18 -33.39 6.23 -17.55
C LYS A 18 -33.19 4.97 -16.70
N HIS A 19 -33.15 3.79 -17.32
CA HIS A 19 -32.89 2.53 -16.62
C HIS A 19 -31.48 2.51 -16.02
N LYS A 20 -30.44 2.86 -16.78
CA LYS A 20 -29.06 2.95 -16.28
C LYS A 20 -28.94 3.91 -15.11
N GLU A 21 -29.57 5.08 -15.20
CA GLU A 21 -29.52 6.08 -14.14
C GLU A 21 -30.21 5.59 -12.86
N ARG A 22 -31.36 4.90 -12.99
CA ARG A 22 -32.04 4.26 -11.86
C ARG A 22 -31.18 3.18 -11.22
N SER A 23 -30.56 2.30 -12.01
CA SER A 23 -29.65 1.26 -11.51
C SER A 23 -28.46 1.86 -10.77
N LYS A 24 -27.86 2.93 -11.33
CA LYS A 24 -26.76 3.68 -10.72
C LYS A 24 -27.17 4.32 -9.39
N LYS A 25 -28.33 4.99 -9.34
CA LYS A 25 -28.87 5.57 -8.09
C LYS A 25 -29.15 4.51 -7.03
N ASN A 26 -29.75 3.38 -7.41
CA ASN A 26 -29.99 2.27 -6.49
C ASN A 26 -28.69 1.66 -5.95
N TYR A 27 -27.67 1.49 -6.80
CA TYR A 27 -26.35 1.02 -6.38
C TYR A 27 -25.75 1.96 -5.31
N TYR A 28 -25.70 3.28 -5.57
CA TYR A 28 -25.14 4.22 -4.60
C TYR A 28 -25.94 4.31 -3.31
N LYS A 29 -27.27 4.32 -3.37
CA LYS A 29 -28.12 4.35 -2.17
C LYS A 29 -27.92 3.11 -1.31
N ASN A 30 -27.89 1.93 -1.92
CA ASN A 30 -27.66 0.68 -1.21
C ASN A 30 -26.24 0.61 -0.66
N HIS A 31 -25.25 1.09 -1.43
CA HIS A 31 -23.87 1.17 -1.00
C HIS A 31 -23.69 2.12 0.19
N GLU A 32 -24.34 3.29 0.18
CA GLU A 32 -24.31 4.25 1.27
C GLU A 32 -24.94 3.68 2.54
N ALA A 33 -26.13 3.06 2.42
CA ALA A 33 -26.79 2.39 3.54
C ALA A 33 -25.90 1.28 4.14
N GLU A 34 -25.20 0.52 3.28
CA GLU A 34 -24.25 -0.50 3.72
C GLU A 34 -23.03 0.10 4.43
N LEU A 35 -22.47 1.19 3.91
CA LEU A 35 -21.36 1.92 4.55
C LEU A 35 -21.78 2.46 5.93
N GLN A 36 -22.98 3.04 6.04
CA GLN A 36 -23.53 3.52 7.29
C GLN A 36 -23.73 2.37 8.29
N LYS A 37 -24.27 1.23 7.85
CA LYS A 37 -24.41 0.02 8.68
C LYS A 37 -23.04 -0.47 9.20
N ARG A 38 -22.04 -0.57 8.31
CA ARG A 38 -20.66 -0.95 8.67
C ARG A 38 -20.03 0.07 9.63
N ALA A 39 -20.29 1.36 9.46
CA ALA A 39 -19.79 2.41 10.34
C ALA A 39 -20.38 2.30 11.76
N LYS A 40 -21.69 2.08 11.87
CA LYS A 40 -22.37 1.85 13.16
C LYS A 40 -21.80 0.61 13.86
N LEU A 41 -21.65 -0.51 13.14
CA LEU A 41 -21.04 -1.74 13.69
C LEU A 41 -19.61 -1.49 14.19
N ARG A 42 -18.81 -0.64 13.55
CA ARG A 42 -17.46 -0.30 14.02
C ARG A 42 -17.44 0.52 15.31
N GLN A 43 -18.54 1.20 15.64
CA GLN A 43 -18.66 1.98 16.88
C GLN A 43 -19.13 1.13 18.05
N ASP A 44 -19.82 0.03 17.79
CA ASP A 44 -20.28 -0.94 18.78
C ASP A 44 -19.12 -1.56 19.57
N GLU A 45 -19.20 -1.52 20.91
CA GLU A 45 -18.10 -1.95 21.78
C GLU A 45 -17.93 -3.46 21.80
N ASP A 46 -19.02 -4.23 21.74
CA ASP A 46 -18.95 -5.70 21.68
C ASP A 46 -18.27 -6.15 20.38
N TYR A 47 -18.61 -5.52 19.25
CA TYR A 47 -17.95 -5.75 17.98
C TYR A 47 -16.46 -5.40 18.03
N LYS A 48 -16.09 -4.26 18.64
CA LYS A 48 -14.67 -3.88 18.81
C LYS A 48 -13.92 -4.91 19.64
N LEU A 49 -14.49 -5.36 20.75
CA LEU A 49 -13.90 -6.37 21.62
C LEU A 49 -13.74 -7.71 20.91
N MET A 50 -14.78 -8.16 20.19
CA MET A 50 -14.74 -9.37 19.37
C MET A 50 -13.64 -9.28 18.30
N MET A 51 -13.55 -8.16 17.58
CA MET A 51 -12.51 -7.93 16.59
C MET A 51 -11.11 -7.87 17.19
N ALA A 52 -10.95 -7.28 18.37
CA ALA A 52 -9.67 -7.27 19.09
C ALA A 52 -9.24 -8.69 19.48
N LYS A 53 -10.17 -9.50 20.02
CA LYS A 53 -9.94 -10.92 20.33
C LYS A 53 -9.56 -11.71 19.08
N TYR A 54 -10.27 -11.51 17.97
CA TYR A 54 -9.95 -12.16 16.70
C TYR A 54 -8.56 -11.77 16.19
N ARG A 55 -8.20 -10.48 16.19
CA ARG A 55 -6.87 -10.00 15.76
C ARG A 55 -5.73 -10.55 16.63
N ALA A 56 -5.99 -10.77 17.91
CA ALA A 56 -5.03 -11.37 18.84
C ALA A 56 -4.92 -12.90 18.67
N SER A 57 -5.94 -13.56 18.10
CA SER A 57 -5.92 -14.99 17.83
C SER A 57 -4.92 -15.38 16.73
N GLU A 58 -4.46 -16.63 16.74
CA GLU A 58 -3.56 -17.15 15.72
C GLU A 58 -4.16 -17.10 14.31
N ALA A 59 -5.46 -17.37 14.18
CA ALA A 59 -6.18 -17.27 12.91
C ALA A 59 -6.17 -15.83 12.36
N GLY A 60 -6.42 -14.85 13.23
CA GLY A 60 -6.36 -13.43 12.87
C GLY A 60 -4.96 -12.98 12.46
N LYS A 61 -3.93 -13.35 13.22
CA LYS A 61 -2.52 -13.07 12.89
C LYS A 61 -2.11 -13.69 11.56
N LYS A 62 -2.50 -14.95 11.30
CA LYS A 62 -2.27 -15.67 10.04
C LYS A 62 -2.92 -14.94 8.87
N SER A 63 -4.21 -14.64 8.99
CA SER A 63 -4.99 -13.95 7.96
C SER A 63 -4.40 -12.57 7.63
N ALA A 64 -4.04 -11.80 8.66
CA ALA A 64 -3.40 -10.49 8.49
C ALA A 64 -2.05 -10.62 7.77
N ARG A 65 -1.22 -11.58 8.17
CA ARG A 65 0.10 -11.82 7.56
C ARG A 65 -0.01 -12.18 6.08
N ILE A 66 -0.88 -13.14 5.74
CA ILE A 66 -1.13 -13.56 4.35
C ILE A 66 -1.65 -12.39 3.52
N THR A 67 -2.56 -11.58 4.08
CA THR A 67 -3.08 -10.38 3.40
C THR A 67 -1.95 -9.40 3.09
N CYS A 68 -1.03 -9.14 4.03
CA CYS A 68 0.14 -8.29 3.78
C CYS A 68 1.06 -8.85 2.70
N TRP A 69 1.26 -10.17 2.63
CA TRP A 69 2.06 -10.80 1.57
C TRP A 69 1.42 -10.63 0.20
N LYS A 70 0.11 -10.87 0.08
CA LYS A 70 -0.65 -10.65 -1.16
C LYS A 70 -0.57 -9.19 -1.62
N GLN A 71 -0.75 -8.24 -0.71
CA GLN A 71 -0.61 -6.81 -1.00
C GLN A 71 0.82 -6.43 -1.41
N GLY A 72 1.81 -7.14 -0.89
CA GLY A 72 3.22 -6.99 -1.27
C GLY A 72 3.59 -7.59 -2.62
N GLY A 73 2.69 -8.36 -3.26
CA GLY A 73 2.95 -9.00 -4.55
C GLY A 73 3.47 -10.44 -4.46
N VAL A 74 3.47 -11.05 -3.27
CA VAL A 74 3.86 -12.47 -3.11
C VAL A 74 2.80 -13.36 -3.74
N ILE A 75 3.23 -14.27 -4.61
CA ILE A 75 2.41 -15.29 -5.25
C ILE A 75 2.79 -16.67 -4.67
N SER A 76 1.78 -17.42 -4.23
CA SER A 76 1.90 -18.78 -3.71
C SER A 76 0.66 -19.57 -4.06
N ASP A 77 0.83 -20.83 -4.47
CA ASP A 77 -0.27 -21.77 -4.70
C ASP A 77 -0.90 -22.22 -3.38
N ASP A 78 -0.10 -22.27 -2.31
CA ASP A 78 -0.53 -22.63 -0.96
C ASP A 78 0.03 -21.62 0.06
N TYR A 79 -0.81 -20.67 0.48
CA TYR A 79 -0.44 -19.71 1.50
C TYR A 79 -0.43 -20.30 2.91
N ASP A 80 -1.12 -21.41 3.13
CA ASP A 80 -1.19 -22.07 4.43
C ASP A 80 0.11 -22.81 4.73
N ALA A 81 0.61 -23.57 3.75
CA ALA A 81 1.94 -24.17 3.83
C ALA A 81 3.04 -23.11 3.98
N LEU A 82 2.96 -22.02 3.21
CA LEU A 82 3.93 -20.92 3.29
C LEU A 82 3.91 -20.23 4.67
N TYR A 83 2.71 -20.01 5.23
CA TYR A 83 2.57 -19.46 6.57
C TYR A 83 3.15 -20.39 7.63
N ASN A 84 2.91 -21.69 7.53
CA ASN A 84 3.47 -22.67 8.46
C ASN A 84 4.99 -22.65 8.40
N LYS A 85 5.58 -22.65 7.21
CA LYS A 85 7.03 -22.49 7.03
C LYS A 85 7.54 -21.22 7.73
N TRP A 86 6.90 -20.08 7.49
CA TRP A 86 7.27 -18.80 8.13
C TRP A 86 7.16 -18.81 9.65
N LYS A 87 6.13 -19.45 10.17
CA LYS A 87 5.92 -19.57 11.60
C LYS A 87 7.02 -20.41 12.23
N THR A 88 7.39 -21.54 11.63
CA THR A 88 8.37 -22.49 12.18
C THR A 88 9.82 -22.10 11.95
N THR A 89 10.14 -21.28 10.93
CA THR A 89 11.53 -20.86 10.69
C THR A 89 12.04 -19.96 11.81
N THR A 90 13.12 -20.37 12.48
CA THR A 90 13.74 -19.64 13.59
C THR A 90 14.98 -18.84 13.18
N HIS A 91 15.64 -19.22 12.09
CA HIS A 91 16.89 -18.59 11.62
C HIS A 91 16.75 -18.10 10.18
N CYS A 92 17.49 -17.03 9.85
CA CYS A 92 17.51 -16.46 8.51
C CYS A 92 18.09 -17.47 7.52
N GLU A 93 17.34 -17.85 6.49
CA GLU A 93 17.80 -18.80 5.47
C GLU A 93 18.96 -18.25 4.59
N ALA A 94 19.36 -16.99 4.77
CA ALA A 94 20.44 -16.34 4.02
C ALA A 94 21.71 -16.06 4.82
N CYS A 95 21.59 -15.76 6.12
CA CYS A 95 22.74 -15.40 6.97
C CYS A 95 22.74 -16.09 8.34
N ASP A 96 21.81 -17.02 8.55
CA ASP A 96 21.67 -17.87 9.74
C ASP A 96 21.52 -17.12 11.07
N VAL A 97 21.20 -15.83 11.04
CA VAL A 97 20.92 -15.07 12.26
C VAL A 97 19.56 -15.48 12.83
N GLU A 98 19.46 -15.61 14.16
CA GLU A 98 18.21 -15.85 14.85
C GLU A 98 17.20 -14.74 14.54
N LEU A 99 15.99 -15.13 14.14
CA LEU A 99 14.93 -14.24 13.69
C LEU A 99 14.07 -13.81 14.86
N ILE A 100 13.91 -12.49 15.00
CA ILE A 100 13.04 -11.91 16.03
C ILE A 100 11.64 -11.62 15.48
N GLU A 101 10.65 -11.77 16.35
CA GLU A 101 9.27 -11.34 16.07
C GLU A 101 9.10 -9.83 16.30
N GLY A 102 8.02 -9.28 15.74
CA GLY A 102 7.66 -7.87 15.90
C GLY A 102 7.93 -7.00 14.68
N ASN A 103 7.98 -5.68 14.90
CA ASN A 103 8.03 -4.68 13.82
C ASN A 103 9.34 -3.87 13.75
N LYS A 104 10.30 -4.16 14.62
CA LYS A 104 11.56 -3.42 14.74
C LYS A 104 12.75 -4.39 14.74
N GLY A 105 13.92 -3.86 14.40
CA GLY A 105 15.20 -4.59 14.43
C GLY A 105 15.63 -5.15 13.08
N GLU A 106 16.94 -5.29 12.93
CA GLU A 106 17.59 -5.78 11.71
C GLU A 106 17.33 -7.27 11.48
N ASN A 107 17.20 -8.03 12.57
CA ASN A 107 16.92 -9.46 12.58
C ASN A 107 15.42 -9.80 12.51
N LYS A 108 14.55 -8.80 12.30
CA LYS A 108 13.10 -9.02 12.19
C LYS A 108 12.82 -10.01 11.07
N LYS A 109 11.99 -11.01 11.35
CA LYS A 109 11.53 -12.01 10.40
C LYS A 109 10.73 -11.40 9.24
N THR A 110 11.16 -11.68 8.01
CA THR A 110 10.53 -11.21 6.76
C THR A 110 10.40 -12.34 5.74
N LEU A 111 9.48 -12.19 4.79
CA LEU A 111 9.29 -13.11 3.67
C LEU A 111 9.78 -12.43 2.40
N ASP A 112 10.89 -12.93 1.87
CA ASP A 112 11.54 -12.43 0.66
C ASP A 112 10.87 -13.02 -0.57
N HIS A 113 10.68 -12.19 -1.59
CA HIS A 113 10.07 -12.60 -2.85
C HIS A 113 10.69 -11.82 -4.01
N ASP A 114 10.55 -12.38 -5.20
CA ASP A 114 11.00 -11.75 -6.42
C ASP A 114 10.04 -10.62 -6.83
N HIS A 115 10.55 -9.40 -6.99
CA HIS A 115 9.71 -8.25 -7.33
C HIS A 115 9.21 -8.22 -8.79
N LYS A 116 9.71 -9.10 -9.67
CA LYS A 116 9.26 -9.19 -11.07
C LYS A 116 8.17 -10.25 -11.24
N THR A 117 8.32 -11.38 -10.59
CA THR A 117 7.47 -12.57 -10.74
C THR A 117 6.53 -12.79 -9.57
N GLY A 118 6.79 -12.16 -8.41
CA GLY A 118 6.07 -12.39 -7.16
C GLY A 118 6.44 -13.69 -6.45
N ALA A 119 7.33 -14.52 -7.02
CA ALA A 119 7.66 -15.82 -6.48
C ALA A 119 8.36 -15.72 -5.12
N PHE A 120 7.91 -16.52 -4.15
CA PHE A 120 8.60 -16.68 -2.87
C PHE A 120 10.05 -17.16 -3.08
N ARG A 121 10.99 -16.56 -2.33
CA ARG A 121 12.41 -16.96 -2.33
C ARG A 121 12.78 -17.63 -1.01
N ASN A 122 12.74 -16.86 0.08
CA ASN A 122 13.26 -17.28 1.38
C ASN A 122 12.57 -16.57 2.55
N ILE A 123 12.83 -17.10 3.75
CA ILE A 123 12.49 -16.48 5.02
C ILE A 123 13.76 -15.93 5.62
N VAL A 124 13.86 -14.60 5.68
CA VAL A 124 15.11 -13.90 5.96
C VAL A 124 14.91 -12.81 7.00
N CYS A 125 16.02 -12.31 7.55
CA CYS A 125 16.00 -11.11 8.35
C CYS A 125 15.77 -9.85 7.49
N ASN A 126 15.27 -8.79 8.11
CA ASN A 126 15.02 -7.52 7.45
C ASN A 126 16.28 -6.93 6.80
N SER A 127 17.46 -7.10 7.40
CA SER A 127 18.73 -6.66 6.81
C SER A 127 19.01 -7.32 5.46
N CYS A 128 18.87 -8.65 5.38
CA CYS A 128 19.01 -9.40 4.14
C CYS A 128 17.95 -8.99 3.12
N ASN A 129 16.69 -8.86 3.54
CA ASN A 129 15.58 -8.45 2.66
C ASN A 129 15.81 -7.07 2.04
N VAL A 130 16.21 -6.08 2.83
CA VAL A 130 16.49 -4.71 2.35
C VAL A 130 17.66 -4.69 1.38
N LYS A 131 18.72 -5.45 1.66
CA LYS A 131 19.87 -5.56 0.75
C LYS A 131 19.43 -6.10 -0.62
N ARG A 132 18.73 -7.24 -0.64
CA ARG A 132 18.20 -7.85 -1.87
C ARG A 132 17.24 -6.93 -2.61
N GLY A 133 16.34 -6.24 -1.91
CA GLY A 133 15.40 -5.31 -2.53
C GLY A 133 16.07 -4.09 -3.16
N ASN A 134 17.26 -3.68 -2.70
CA ASN A 134 18.05 -2.66 -3.39
C ASN A 134 18.68 -3.19 -4.67
N ASP A 135 19.17 -4.44 -4.63
CA ASP A 135 19.75 -5.12 -5.79
C ASP A 135 18.69 -5.34 -6.88
N ASP A 136 17.48 -5.82 -6.52
CA ASP A 136 16.36 -6.04 -7.44
C ASP A 136 15.91 -4.75 -8.17
N ARG A 137 16.01 -3.60 -7.49
CA ARG A 137 15.64 -2.29 -8.03
C ARG A 137 16.79 -1.59 -8.78
N GLY A 138 17.97 -2.21 -8.84
CA GLY A 138 19.16 -1.61 -9.44
C GLY A 138 19.61 -0.34 -8.72
N VAL A 139 19.30 -0.21 -7.42
CA VAL A 139 19.70 0.97 -6.64
C VAL A 139 21.20 0.89 -6.36
N VAL A 140 21.99 1.67 -7.09
CA VAL A 140 23.42 1.80 -6.85
C VAL A 140 23.64 2.49 -5.51
N ARG A 141 24.31 1.82 -4.57
CA ARG A 141 24.63 2.38 -3.26
C ARG A 141 25.60 3.55 -3.44
N GLN A 142 25.16 4.77 -3.10
CA GLN A 142 26.03 5.94 -3.11
C GLN A 142 27.18 5.76 -2.10
N THR A 143 28.38 6.23 -2.46
CA THR A 143 29.48 6.32 -1.52
C THR A 143 29.19 7.39 -0.46
N LYS A 144 29.84 7.28 0.70
CA LYS A 144 29.69 8.28 1.78
C LYS A 144 30.09 9.68 1.32
N ALA A 145 31.08 9.78 0.42
CA ALA A 145 31.49 11.04 -0.22
C ALA A 145 30.37 11.61 -1.10
N GLN A 146 29.80 10.81 -2.01
CA GLN A 146 28.69 11.21 -2.89
C GLN A 146 27.47 11.67 -2.08
N TYR A 147 27.11 10.96 -1.01
CA TYR A 147 26.01 11.35 -0.13
C TYR A 147 26.26 12.71 0.55
N ASN A 148 27.47 12.92 1.08
CA ASN A 148 27.84 14.17 1.73
C ASN A 148 27.83 15.36 0.75
N GLU A 149 28.31 15.14 -0.46
CA GLU A 149 28.30 16.12 -1.54
C GLU A 149 26.87 16.47 -1.97
N ASN A 150 26.01 15.48 -2.22
CA ASN A 150 24.59 15.68 -2.51
C ASN A 150 23.88 16.48 -1.39
N ARG A 151 24.20 16.20 -0.13
CA ARG A 151 23.66 16.92 1.02
C ARG A 151 24.18 18.36 1.13
N LYS A 152 25.40 18.64 0.67
CA LYS A 152 25.96 20.00 0.58
C LYS A 152 25.25 20.80 -0.50
N TRP A 153 25.06 20.22 -1.69
CA TRP A 153 24.33 20.85 -2.80
C TRP A 153 22.88 21.18 -2.44
N LYS A 154 22.13 20.25 -1.82
CA LYS A 154 20.76 20.52 -1.36
C LYS A 154 20.66 21.68 -0.36
N ARG A 155 21.65 21.82 0.54
CA ARG A 155 21.72 22.95 1.48
C ARG A 155 22.01 24.27 0.76
N LEU A 156 22.91 24.25 -0.22
CA LEU A 156 23.21 25.44 -1.04
C LEU A 156 22.00 25.88 -1.86
N GLU A 157 21.26 24.94 -2.45
CA GLU A 157 20.04 25.20 -3.22
C GLU A 157 18.94 25.84 -2.35
N GLN A 158 18.69 25.30 -1.16
CA GLN A 158 17.75 25.92 -0.19
C GLN A 158 18.18 27.33 0.20
N ASN A 159 19.46 27.54 0.48
CA ASN A 159 19.99 28.86 0.84
C ASN A 159 19.87 29.86 -0.32
N PHE A 160 20.07 29.41 -1.56
CA PHE A 160 19.90 30.24 -2.74
C PHE A 160 18.44 30.64 -2.95
N ARG A 161 17.51 29.69 -2.78
CA ARG A 161 16.06 29.93 -2.87
C ARG A 161 15.58 30.92 -1.81
N LEU A 162 16.01 30.75 -0.56
CA LEU A 162 15.71 31.68 0.54
C LEU A 162 16.24 33.10 0.26
N LYS A 163 17.45 33.23 -0.29
CA LYS A 163 18.02 34.53 -0.67
C LYS A 163 17.24 35.19 -1.82
N TRP A 164 16.79 34.41 -2.80
CA TRP A 164 15.97 34.90 -3.91
C TRP A 164 14.59 35.38 -3.42
N ASP A 165 13.94 34.59 -2.56
CA ASP A 165 12.65 34.94 -1.95
C ASP A 165 12.74 36.22 -1.10
N LEU A 166 13.80 36.39 -0.30
CA LEU A 166 14.05 37.62 0.49
C LEU A 166 14.27 38.84 -0.42
N LYS A 167 15.04 38.70 -1.50
CA LYS A 167 15.28 39.78 -2.47
C LYS A 167 13.97 40.21 -3.14
N HIS A 168 13.10 39.26 -3.47
CA HIS A 168 11.79 39.55 -4.07
C HIS A 168 10.76 40.08 -3.08
N ALA A 169 10.82 39.69 -1.80
CA ALA A 169 10.02 40.30 -0.74
C ALA A 169 10.43 41.77 -0.50
N PHE A 170 11.73 42.05 -0.47
CA PHE A 170 12.26 43.40 -0.28
C PHE A 170 11.93 44.33 -1.45
N ASN A 171 12.01 43.84 -2.70
CA ASN A 171 11.62 44.62 -3.88
C ASN A 171 10.11 44.92 -3.92
N ARG A 172 9.26 44.04 -3.35
CA ARG A 172 7.80 44.27 -3.24
C ARG A 172 7.44 45.34 -2.21
N LEU A 173 8.28 45.56 -1.19
CA LEU A 173 8.10 46.59 -0.17
C LEU A 173 8.57 47.98 -0.61
N LYS A 174 9.32 48.09 -1.71
CA LYS A 174 9.83 49.37 -2.26
C LYS A 174 8.92 50.01 -3.33
N ILE A 175 7.80 49.37 -3.65
CA ILE A 175 6.83 49.82 -4.67
C ILE A 175 5.56 50.43 -4.02
N ASN A 176 5.53 50.59 -2.70
CA ASN A 176 4.51 51.37 -1.97
C ASN A 176 5.13 52.65 -1.41
#